data_AF-V4S4Y9-F1
#
_entry.id   AF-V4S4Y9-F1
#
_cell.length_a   1.000
_cell.length_b   1.000
_cell.length_c   1.000
_cell.angle_alpha   90.00
_cell.angle_beta   90.00
_cell.angle_gamma   90.00
#
_symmetry.space_group_name_H-M   'P 1'
#
loop_
_entity.id
_entity.type
_entity.pdbx_description
1 polymer ?
#
loop_
_entity_poly.entity_id
_entity_poly.type
_entity_poly.pdbx_seq_one_letter_code
_entity_poly.pdbx_strand_id
1 'polypeptide(L)'
;MWKRYIDKNLLIDSKTSYNTSGFRFHAKQHDETRKTQNYGIMMRSDDQSVKVPYYGVLKEIVEISYTNGNKVVLFNCDLFEIVPEKIG
;
A
#
# COMPACT_ATOMS: atom_id res chain seq x y z
N MET A 1 -22.15 -20.63 -11.21
CA MET A 1 -22.86 -19.35 -11.44
C MET A 1 -22.35 -18.33 -10.43
N TRP A 2 -21.24 -17.64 -10.73
CA TRP A 2 -20.72 -16.58 -9.88
C TRP A 2 -21.51 -15.31 -10.16
N LYS A 3 -22.54 -15.02 -9.35
CA LYS A 3 -23.20 -13.72 -9.40
C LYS A 3 -22.21 -12.69 -8.83
N ARG A 4 -21.66 -11.88 -9.73
CA ARG A 4 -20.77 -10.75 -9.44
C ARG A 4 -21.60 -9.72 -8.68
N TYR A 5 -21.61 -9.80 -7.35
CA TYR A 5 -22.29 -8.85 -6.48
C TYR A 5 -21.45 -7.58 -6.45
N ILE A 6 -21.72 -6.67 -7.39
CA ILE A 6 -21.15 -5.32 -7.35
C ILE A 6 -22.04 -4.54 -6.39
N ASP A 7 -21.56 -4.33 -5.16
CA ASP A 7 -22.23 -3.49 -4.18
C ASP A 7 -22.43 -2.09 -4.78
N LYS A 8 -23.69 -1.67 -4.95
CA LYS A 8 -24.02 -0.35 -5.52
C LYS A 8 -23.63 0.81 -4.59
N ASN A 9 -23.24 0.51 -3.34
CA ASN A 9 -22.77 1.47 -2.35
C ASN A 9 -21.24 1.47 -2.21
N LEU A 10 -20.52 0.93 -3.20
CA LEU A 10 -19.06 0.99 -3.22
C LEU A 10 -18.61 2.44 -3.45
N LEU A 11 -17.93 3.03 -2.47
CA LEU A 11 -17.26 4.31 -2.61
C LEU A 11 -15.76 4.07 -2.72
N ILE A 12 -15.16 4.59 -3.79
CA ILE A 12 -13.72 4.49 -4.06
C ILE A 12 -13.15 5.89 -3.96
N ASP A 13 -12.16 6.07 -3.08
CA ASP A 13 -11.48 7.34 -2.86
C ASP A 13 -9.96 7.16 -2.95
N SER A 14 -9.31 8.03 -3.72
CA SER A 14 -7.84 8.04 -3.88
C SER A 14 -7.25 9.05 -2.91
N LYS A 15 -6.27 8.61 -2.13
CA LYS A 15 -5.66 9.38 -1.04
C LYS A 15 -4.15 9.46 -1.20
N THR A 16 -3.61 10.60 -0.79
CA THR A 16 -2.16 10.85 -0.76
C THR A 16 -1.54 10.55 0.61
N SER A 17 -2.35 10.31 1.65
CA SER A 17 -1.88 9.82 2.94
C SER A 17 -2.93 9.00 3.68
N TYR A 18 -2.49 8.07 4.54
CA TYR A 18 -3.39 7.21 5.32
C TYR A 18 -2.80 6.86 6.70
N ASN A 19 -3.63 6.87 7.73
CA ASN A 19 -3.24 6.53 9.11
C ASN A 19 -3.82 5.16 9.48
N THR A 20 -2.97 4.26 9.99
CA THR A 20 -3.43 2.98 10.55
C THR A 20 -2.41 2.42 11.54
N SER A 21 -2.89 1.77 12.60
CA SER A 21 -2.05 1.10 13.62
C SER A 21 -0.89 1.94 14.17
N GLY A 22 -1.08 3.26 14.31
CA GLY A 22 -0.04 4.19 14.80
C GLY A 22 0.96 4.68 13.74
N PHE A 23 0.83 4.23 12.48
CA PHE A 23 1.68 4.65 11.37
C PHE A 23 0.91 5.58 10.42
N ARG A 24 1.66 6.47 9.76
CA ARG A 24 1.17 7.31 8.66
C ARG A 24 1.93 6.99 7.39
N PHE A 25 1.19 6.62 6.36
CA PHE A 25 1.70 6.32 5.03
C PHE A 25 1.49 7.52 4.11
N HIS A 26 2.45 7.78 3.24
CA HIS A 26 2.43 8.88 2.28
C HIS A 26 2.67 8.37 0.86
N ALA A 27 1.81 8.75 -0.07
CA ALA A 27 2.05 8.51 -1.48
C ALA A 27 3.19 9.41 -1.97
N LYS A 28 3.96 8.95 -2.95
CA LYS A 28 5.12 9.66 -3.50
C LYS A 28 4.81 11.11 -3.84
N GLN A 29 3.69 11.35 -4.52
CA GLN A 29 3.24 12.69 -4.93
C GLN A 29 3.09 13.66 -3.74
N HIS A 30 2.71 13.16 -2.56
CA HIS A 30 2.57 13.98 -1.36
C HIS A 30 3.90 14.59 -0.87
N ASP A 31 5.00 13.88 -1.12
CA ASP A 31 6.31 14.17 -0.57
C ASP A 31 7.27 14.80 -1.58
N GLU A 32 6.88 14.89 -2.87
CA GLU A 32 7.67 15.52 -3.93
C GLU A 32 8.05 16.97 -3.63
N THR A 33 7.27 17.66 -2.79
CA THR A 33 7.50 19.05 -2.38
C THR A 33 8.03 19.19 -0.95
N ARG A 34 8.27 18.07 -0.25
CA ARG A 34 8.62 18.06 1.18
C ARG A 34 10.11 17.81 1.40
N LYS A 35 10.60 18.30 2.53
CA LYS A 35 12.00 18.12 2.96
C LYS A 35 12.37 16.66 3.23
N THR A 36 11.41 15.83 3.61
CA THR A 36 11.60 14.40 3.90
C THR A 36 10.71 13.56 3.00
N GLN A 37 11.25 12.48 2.45
CA GLN A 37 10.55 11.53 1.60
C GLN A 37 10.22 10.27 2.40
N ASN A 38 8.96 10.15 2.84
CA ASN A 38 8.44 9.08 3.68
C ASN A 38 7.46 8.17 2.91
N TYR A 39 7.63 8.07 1.58
CA TYR A 39 6.81 7.22 0.72
C TYR A 39 7.35 5.80 0.54
N GLY A 40 8.47 5.47 1.18
CA GLY A 40 9.04 4.13 1.18
C GLY A 40 8.29 3.21 2.15
N ILE A 41 8.00 1.98 1.71
CA ILE A 41 7.42 0.93 2.55
C ILE A 41 8.28 -0.35 2.48
N MET A 42 8.21 -1.18 3.51
CA MET A 42 8.83 -2.50 3.52
C MET A 42 7.73 -3.55 3.65
N MET A 43 7.74 -4.53 2.75
CA MET A 43 6.74 -5.60 2.69
C MET A 43 7.43 -6.93 2.91
N ARG A 44 6.80 -7.80 3.71
CA ARG A 44 7.19 -9.21 3.84
C ARG A 44 6.32 -10.02 2.88
N SER A 45 6.92 -10.98 2.20
CA SER A 45 6.17 -11.97 1.42
C SER A 45 5.33 -12.85 2.35
N ASP A 46 4.13 -13.21 1.91
CA ASP A 46 3.30 -14.23 2.58
C ASP A 46 3.87 -15.65 2.37
N ASP A 47 4.73 -15.82 1.37
CA ASP A 47 5.47 -17.06 1.17
C ASP A 47 6.58 -17.17 2.22
N GLN A 48 6.39 -18.06 3.20
CA GLN A 48 7.37 -18.34 4.25
C GLN A 48 8.72 -18.85 3.71
N SER A 49 8.78 -19.31 2.46
CA SER A 49 10.01 -19.70 1.79
C SER A 49 10.80 -18.49 1.24
N VAL A 50 10.11 -17.39 0.91
CA VAL A 50 10.71 -16.13 0.44
C VAL A 50 10.83 -15.17 1.62
N LYS A 51 11.94 -15.28 2.34
CA LYS A 51 12.27 -14.38 3.47
C LYS A 51 12.74 -12.99 3.03
N VAL A 52 12.85 -12.73 1.72
CA VAL A 52 13.40 -11.48 1.22
C VAL A 52 12.37 -10.37 1.40
N PRO A 53 12.67 -9.33 2.20
CA PRO A 53 11.80 -8.16 2.26
C PRO A 53 11.83 -7.43 0.93
N TYR A 54 10.65 -7.00 0.46
CA TYR A 54 10.56 -6.08 -0.67
C TYR A 54 10.58 -4.65 -0.17
N TYR A 55 11.32 -3.78 -0.85
CA TYR A 55 11.16 -2.34 -0.71
C TYR A 55 10.08 -1.89 -1.69
N GLY A 56 9.16 -1.03 -1.24
CA GLY A 56 8.10 -0.49 -2.07
C GLY A 56 8.13 1.03 -2.09
N VAL A 57 7.84 1.62 -3.25
CA VAL A 57 7.51 3.04 -3.37
C VAL A 57 6.00 3.17 -3.45
N LEU A 58 5.39 3.78 -2.43
CA LEU A 58 3.95 3.98 -2.38
C LEU A 58 3.53 5.06 -3.38
N LYS A 59 2.72 4.70 -4.38
CA LYS A 59 2.29 5.60 -5.46
C LYS A 59 0.93 6.20 -5.18
N GLU A 60 0.01 5.39 -4.70
CA GLU A 60 -1.38 5.75 -4.48
C GLU A 60 -1.96 4.89 -3.35
N ILE A 61 -2.86 5.48 -2.58
CA ILE A 61 -3.64 4.78 -1.56
C ILE A 61 -5.10 4.83 -1.98
N VAL A 62 -5.73 3.67 -2.15
CA VAL A 62 -7.14 3.57 -2.53
C VAL A 62 -7.93 3.06 -1.34
N GLU A 63 -8.87 3.86 -0.84
CA GLU A 63 -9.84 3.43 0.16
C GLU A 63 -11.13 3.01 -0.53
N ILE A 64 -11.55 1.78 -0.27
CA ILE A 64 -12.79 1.19 -0.77
C ILE A 64 -13.73 1.03 0.42
N SER A 65 -14.74 1.88 0.49
CA SER A 65 -15.79 1.77 1.51
C SER A 65 -16.97 1.00 0.94
N TYR A 66 -17.49 0.05 1.73
CA TYR A 66 -18.65 -0.77 1.37
C TYR A 66 -19.67 -0.79 2.51
N THR A 67 -20.75 -1.55 2.34
CA THR A 67 -21.87 -1.61 3.28
C THR A 67 -21.45 -1.78 4.75
N ASN A 68 -22.24 -1.16 5.63
CA ASN A 68 -22.09 -1.19 7.09
C ASN A 68 -20.84 -0.49 7.63
N GLY A 69 -20.35 0.53 6.93
CA GLY A 69 -19.20 1.35 7.39
C GLY A 69 -17.87 0.60 7.34
N ASN A 70 -17.84 -0.55 6.67
CA ASN A 70 -16.62 -1.31 6.48
C ASN A 70 -15.81 -0.70 5.33
N LYS A 71 -14.49 -0.86 5.42
CA LYS A 71 -13.58 -0.41 4.38
C LYS A 71 -12.37 -1.30 4.22
N VAL A 72 -11.86 -1.36 3.00
CA VAL A 72 -10.57 -1.95 2.66
C VAL A 72 -9.68 -0.83 2.15
N VAL A 73 -8.41 -0.84 2.52
CA VAL A 73 -7.42 0.11 2.01
C VAL A 73 -6.35 -0.65 1.24
N LEU A 74 -6.16 -0.27 -0.01
CA LEU A 74 -5.20 -0.86 -0.93
C LEU A 74 -4.06 0.13 -1.16
N PHE A 75 -2.83 -0.38 -1.09
CA PHE A 75 -1.62 0.39 -1.36
C PHE A 75 -1.08 -0.02 -2.73
N ASN A 76 -1.07 0.92 -3.68
CA ASN A 76 -0.48 0.72 -4.99
C ASN A 76 1.00 1.11 -4.92
N CYS A 77 1.89 0.15 -5.21
CA CYS A 77 3.32 0.29 -4.97
C CYS A 77 4.15 -0.26 -6.12
N ASP A 78 5.24 0.44 -6.45
CA ASP A 78 6.33 -0.15 -7.23
C ASP A 78 7.20 -0.95 -6.27
N LEU A 79 7.32 -2.27 -6.46
CA LEU A 79 8.07 -3.17 -5.58
C LEU A 79 9.45 -3.51 -6.16
N PHE A 80 10.44 -3.58 -5.28
CA PHE A 80 11.83 -3.87 -5.58
C PHE A 80 12.32 -4.99 -4.66
N GLU A 81 12.92 -6.02 -5.25
CA GLU A 81 13.57 -7.10 -4.50
C GLU A 81 14.85 -6.56 -3.85
N ILE A 82 15.02 -6.83 -2.55
CA ILE A 82 16.23 -6.46 -1.83
C ILE A 82 17.20 -7.64 -1.93
N VAL A 83 18.14 -7.57 -2.87
CA VAL A 83 19.20 -8.56 -2.99
C VAL A 83 20.24 -8.28 -1.90
N PRO A 84 20.54 -9.21 -0.97
CA PRO A 84 21.59 -9.02 0.02
C PRO A 84 22.93 -8.82 -0.67
N GLU A 85 23.64 -7.76 -0.32
CA GLU A 85 24.99 -7.52 -0.81
C GLU A 85 25.90 -8.65 -0.30
N LYS A 86 26.61 -9.34 -1.20
CA LYS A 86 27.66 -10.28 -0.80
C LYS A 86 28.83 -9.45 -0.30
N ILE A 87 28.93 -9.27 1.01
CA ILE A 87 30.12 -8.69 1.64
C ILE A 87 31.28 -9.65 1.33
N GLY A 88 32.20 -9.18 0.49
CA GLY A 88 33.43 -9.89 0.13
C GLY A 88 34.47 -9.86 1.24
#